data_AF-A0A2H0RN67-F1
#
_entry.id   AF-A0A2H0RN67-F1
#
_cell.length_a   1.000
_cell.length_b   1.000
_cell.length_c   1.000
_cell.angle_alpha   90.00
_cell.angle_beta   90.00
_cell.angle_gamma   90.00
#
_symmetry.space_group_name_H-M   'P 1'
#
loop_
_entity.id
_entity.type
_entity.pdbx_description
1 polymer ?
#
loop_
_entity_poly.entity_id
_entity_poly.type
_entity_poly.pdbx_seq_one_letter_code
_entity_poly.pdbx_strand_id
1 'polypeptide(L)'
;MRRILTSFTALVFLMTAVAPALAGPDVTGPEISAVSPLSAQYTVPQVYSVSAADSAGVESCTLLVSSTYETPMAYDSVTGMWSVTYTFTTFRSANSIRAVCVDTYGNSTNGPSKIISVSDAPIVVPPGDGTPVGGDPITIDATEWPAADVIAESPVLIKTVCPGNEDFTHPCRTVYFLDHAGKRHAFTNEKAFFTWYTNYDQLHLVNTAVMASYPLGPNVRYRPGVKMIKFPSVSTVYAVGRYGSLFPIGSESVAEELYGTNWNQQIDDVSEVFATNYTIDSWNMISSASQFDRSIMLSSVNSINDNLGEPIFLE
;
A
#
# COMPACT_ATOMS: atom_id res chain seq x y z
N MET A 1 -62.30 24.98 82.53
CA MET A 1 -60.96 25.26 81.97
C MET A 1 -60.82 24.50 80.65
N ARG A 2 -60.95 25.17 79.50
CA ARG A 2 -60.84 24.59 78.16
C ARG A 2 -59.36 24.40 77.81
N ARG A 3 -58.93 23.18 77.46
CA ARG A 3 -57.62 22.91 76.85
C ARG A 3 -57.79 22.93 75.33
N ILE A 4 -57.07 23.85 74.68
CA ILE A 4 -56.97 23.95 73.22
C ILE A 4 -55.86 23.00 72.78
N LEU A 5 -56.19 22.01 71.95
CA LEU A 5 -55.23 21.11 71.30
C LEU A 5 -54.93 21.68 69.90
N THR A 6 -53.79 22.34 69.73
CA THR A 6 -53.27 22.76 68.42
C THR A 6 -52.60 21.58 67.73
N SER A 7 -53.21 21.08 66.66
CA SER A 7 -52.63 20.08 65.76
C SER A 7 -51.63 20.77 64.83
N PHE A 8 -50.35 20.39 64.93
CA PHE A 8 -49.31 20.78 63.98
C PHE A 8 -49.22 19.72 62.90
N THR A 9 -49.70 20.03 61.70
CA THR A 9 -49.51 19.18 60.52
C THR A 9 -48.16 19.53 59.88
N ALA A 10 -47.19 18.63 59.98
CA ALA A 10 -45.89 18.79 59.33
C ALA A 10 -46.02 18.41 57.85
N LEU A 11 -45.88 19.39 56.96
CA LEU A 11 -45.81 19.18 55.51
C LEU A 11 -44.38 18.75 55.16
N VAL A 12 -44.19 17.46 54.88
CA VAL A 12 -42.90 16.91 54.40
C VAL A 12 -42.75 17.25 52.92
N PHE A 13 -41.91 18.23 52.60
CA PHE A 13 -41.48 18.52 51.24
C PHE A 13 -40.42 17.50 50.84
N LEU A 14 -40.78 16.53 49.98
CA LEU A 14 -39.82 15.62 49.37
C LEU A 14 -39.06 16.39 48.27
N MET A 15 -37.90 16.97 48.61
CA MET A 15 -36.94 17.43 47.61
C MET A 15 -36.28 16.20 46.99
N THR A 16 -36.70 15.82 45.78
CA THR A 16 -35.91 14.92 44.94
C THR A 16 -34.68 15.67 44.45
N ALA A 17 -33.57 15.51 45.17
CA ALA A 17 -32.25 15.90 44.68
C ALA A 17 -31.90 14.98 43.51
N VAL A 18 -32.03 15.48 42.28
CA VAL A 18 -31.38 14.87 41.11
C VAL A 18 -29.89 15.13 41.29
N ALA A 19 -29.15 14.13 41.77
CA ALA A 19 -27.70 14.20 41.72
C ALA A 19 -27.29 14.34 40.25
N PRO A 20 -26.45 15.32 39.87
CA PRO A 20 -25.85 15.32 38.54
C PRO A 20 -25.10 13.99 38.41
N ALA A 21 -25.46 13.19 37.43
CA ALA A 21 -24.66 12.06 37.03
C ALA A 21 -23.28 12.64 36.68
N LEU A 22 -22.28 12.38 37.53
CA LEU A 22 -20.89 12.63 37.18
C LEU A 22 -20.64 11.73 35.96
N ALA A 23 -20.62 12.32 34.77
CA ALA A 23 -20.08 11.66 33.60
C ALA A 23 -18.68 11.17 33.99
N GLY A 24 -18.43 9.87 33.86
CA GLY A 24 -17.08 9.32 34.06
C GLY A 24 -16.08 10.01 33.12
N PRO A 25 -14.76 9.85 33.35
CA PRO A 25 -13.77 10.32 32.39
C PRO A 25 -14.09 9.77 31.00
N ASP A 26 -13.90 10.59 29.96
CA ASP A 26 -14.14 10.16 28.59
C ASP A 26 -13.25 8.96 28.25
N VAL A 27 -13.85 7.93 27.67
CA VAL A 27 -13.18 6.68 27.26
C VAL A 27 -13.35 6.42 25.77
N THR A 28 -14.02 7.32 25.05
CA THR A 28 -14.23 7.26 23.61
C THR A 28 -13.26 8.23 22.94
N GLY A 29 -12.65 7.81 21.84
CA GLY A 29 -11.79 8.68 21.05
C GLY A 29 -12.54 9.38 19.92
N PRO A 30 -11.86 10.32 19.22
CA PRO A 30 -12.51 11.19 18.24
C PRO A 30 -13.10 10.46 17.03
N GLU A 31 -14.21 10.97 16.49
CA GLU A 31 -14.72 10.57 15.17
C GLU A 31 -13.95 11.31 14.08
N ILE A 32 -13.37 10.58 13.11
CA ILE A 32 -12.41 11.11 12.13
C ILE A 32 -12.91 10.83 10.71
N SER A 33 -12.89 11.84 9.83
CA SER A 33 -13.20 11.67 8.41
C SER A 33 -12.11 10.91 7.66
N ALA A 34 -12.42 10.42 6.46
CA ALA A 34 -11.37 9.99 5.55
C ALA A 34 -10.44 11.17 5.20
N VAL A 35 -9.16 10.88 4.96
CA VAL A 35 -8.19 11.87 4.47
C VAL A 35 -8.60 12.34 3.08
N SER A 36 -8.54 13.64 2.85
CA SER A 36 -8.80 14.26 1.55
C SER A 36 -7.67 15.22 1.18
N PRO A 37 -7.21 15.24 -0.08
CA PRO A 37 -7.64 14.39 -1.21
C PRO A 37 -6.98 12.99 -1.21
N LEU A 38 -7.46 12.08 -2.07
CA LEU A 38 -6.93 10.71 -2.25
C LEU A 38 -6.07 10.55 -3.52
N SER A 39 -5.57 11.66 -4.04
CA SER A 39 -4.70 11.72 -5.22
C SER A 39 -3.46 12.55 -4.91
N ALA A 40 -2.30 12.13 -5.41
CA ALA A 40 -1.02 12.80 -5.25
C ALA A 40 -0.23 12.85 -6.56
N GLN A 41 0.64 13.86 -6.68
CA GLN A 41 1.65 13.91 -7.73
C GLN A 41 3.03 13.64 -7.16
N TYR A 42 3.80 12.78 -7.83
CA TYR A 42 5.16 12.43 -7.47
C TYR A 42 6.02 13.70 -7.35
N THR A 43 6.77 13.83 -6.25
CA THR A 43 7.64 14.97 -5.92
C THR A 43 6.95 16.34 -5.78
N VAL A 44 5.62 16.39 -5.81
CA VAL A 44 4.85 17.62 -5.62
C VAL A 44 4.31 17.67 -4.19
N PRO A 45 4.61 18.72 -3.41
CA PRO A 45 4.01 18.92 -2.09
C PRO A 45 2.50 19.09 -2.20
N GLN A 46 1.76 18.40 -1.35
CA GLN A 46 0.30 18.48 -1.35
C GLN A 46 -0.26 18.53 0.07
N VAL A 47 -1.33 19.30 0.23
CA VAL A 47 -2.03 19.44 1.51
C VAL A 47 -3.08 18.35 1.63
N TYR A 48 -3.03 17.62 2.74
CA TYR A 48 -4.00 16.62 3.15
C TYR A 48 -4.74 17.09 4.39
N SER A 49 -6.03 16.78 4.48
CA SER A 49 -6.88 17.26 5.57
C SER A 49 -7.89 16.22 6.05
N VAL A 50 -8.29 16.35 7.32
CA VAL A 50 -9.37 15.60 7.97
C VAL A 50 -10.18 16.50 8.89
N SER A 51 -11.46 16.17 9.09
CA SER A 51 -12.22 16.64 10.24
C SER A 51 -12.13 15.61 11.36
N ALA A 52 -11.94 16.08 12.60
CA ALA A 52 -11.98 15.24 13.79
C ALA A 52 -12.85 15.92 14.84
N ALA A 53 -13.81 15.20 15.41
CA ALA A 53 -14.74 15.72 16.39
C ALA A 53 -14.86 14.77 17.58
N ASP A 54 -14.84 15.35 18.78
CA ASP A 54 -15.00 14.63 20.02
C ASP A 54 -15.69 15.54 21.06
N SER A 55 -16.46 14.96 21.98
CA SER A 55 -17.15 15.71 23.03
C SER A 55 -16.21 16.29 24.09
N ALA A 56 -15.07 15.65 24.32
CA ALA A 56 -13.96 16.11 25.15
C ALA A 56 -12.94 16.98 24.40
N GLY A 57 -13.10 17.11 23.08
CA GLY A 57 -12.19 17.85 22.21
C GLY A 57 -10.98 17.04 21.76
N VAL A 58 -10.43 17.42 20.60
CA VAL A 58 -9.32 16.73 19.95
C VAL A 58 -8.00 17.45 20.28
N GLU A 59 -7.04 16.74 20.87
CA GLU A 59 -5.74 17.28 21.27
C GLU A 59 -4.76 17.34 20.08
N SER A 60 -4.69 16.26 19.29
CA SER A 60 -3.77 16.19 18.16
C SER A 60 -4.28 15.25 17.07
N CYS A 61 -3.85 15.51 15.84
CA CYS A 61 -3.97 14.57 14.73
C CYS A 61 -2.62 14.42 14.03
N THR A 62 -2.32 13.19 13.61
CA THR A 62 -1.11 12.84 12.86
C THR A 62 -1.53 12.15 11.57
N LEU A 63 -0.96 12.58 10.44
CA LEU A 63 -1.11 11.88 9.17
C LEU A 63 -0.17 10.68 9.15
N LEU A 64 -0.72 9.51 8.83
CA LEU A 64 0.05 8.28 8.60
C LEU A 64 0.00 7.93 7.12
N VAL A 65 1.17 7.87 6.50
CA VAL A 65 1.37 7.34 5.15
C VAL A 65 2.11 6.01 5.26
N SER A 66 1.53 4.97 4.64
CA SER A 66 2.05 3.59 4.69
C SER A 66 2.18 3.03 6.11
N SER A 67 1.50 3.64 7.09
CA SER A 67 1.67 3.36 8.53
C SER A 67 3.12 3.47 9.03
N THR A 68 4.02 4.11 8.28
CA THR A 68 5.45 4.21 8.61
C THR A 68 5.88 5.66 8.72
N TYR A 69 5.32 6.52 7.87
CA TYR A 69 5.64 7.94 7.85
C TYR A 69 4.56 8.68 8.60
N GLU A 70 4.90 9.12 9.81
CA GLU A 70 4.05 9.93 10.67
C GLU A 70 4.39 11.40 10.47
N THR A 71 3.38 12.23 10.24
CA THR A 71 3.56 13.68 10.10
C THR A 71 2.48 14.40 10.89
N PRO A 72 2.85 15.18 11.93
CA PRO A 72 1.88 15.94 12.72
C PRO A 72 1.05 16.88 11.84
N MET A 73 -0.25 16.97 12.11
CA MET A 73 -1.17 17.88 11.43
C MET A 73 -1.38 19.14 12.28
N ALA A 74 -1.59 20.27 11.61
CA ALA A 74 -1.95 21.53 12.23
C ALA A 74 -3.47 21.74 12.18
N TYR A 75 -4.06 22.12 13.32
CA TYR A 75 -5.48 22.48 13.40
C TYR A 75 -5.70 23.92 12.93
N ASP A 76 -6.68 24.11 12.03
CA ASP A 76 -7.17 25.42 11.61
C ASP A 76 -8.57 25.66 12.18
N SER A 77 -8.67 26.62 13.10
CA SER A 77 -9.92 26.96 13.79
C SER A 77 -10.95 27.69 12.92
N VAL A 78 -10.55 28.18 11.74
CA VAL A 78 -11.46 28.85 10.79
C VAL A 78 -12.19 27.82 9.94
N THR A 79 -11.47 26.80 9.46
CA THR A 79 -12.04 25.72 8.63
C THR A 79 -12.54 24.54 9.46
N GLY A 80 -12.09 24.41 10.72
CA GLY A 80 -12.40 23.28 11.58
C GLY A 80 -11.68 21.99 11.18
N MET A 81 -10.60 22.10 10.41
CA MET A 81 -9.89 20.98 9.80
C MET A 81 -8.47 20.84 10.35
N TRP A 82 -8.00 19.60 10.46
CA TRP A 82 -6.58 19.29 10.63
C TRP A 82 -5.94 19.15 9.27
N SER A 83 -4.79 19.78 9.02
CA SER A 83 -4.10 19.72 7.74
C SER A 83 -2.59 19.57 7.85
N VAL A 84 -1.97 18.97 6.83
CA VAL A 84 -0.52 18.84 6.73
C VAL A 84 -0.08 18.81 5.26
N THR A 85 1.10 19.36 4.98
CA THR A 85 1.75 19.21 3.67
C THR A 85 2.62 17.95 3.68
N TYR A 86 2.39 17.04 2.74
CA TYR A 86 3.18 15.84 2.55
C TYR A 86 3.61 15.70 1.08
N THR A 87 4.84 15.22 0.86
CA THR A 87 5.42 15.05 -0.48
C THR A 87 5.81 13.59 -0.68
N PHE A 88 5.24 12.94 -1.69
CA PHE A 88 5.62 11.58 -2.06
C PHE A 88 6.93 11.60 -2.85
N THR A 89 7.99 11.04 -2.30
CA THR A 89 9.34 11.00 -2.90
C THR A 89 9.70 9.65 -3.51
N THR A 90 8.81 8.66 -3.43
CA THR A 90 8.96 7.33 -4.02
C THR A 90 7.85 7.06 -5.05
N PHE A 91 8.21 6.52 -6.23
CA PHE A 91 7.26 6.09 -7.27
C PHE A 91 6.64 4.75 -6.87
N ARG A 92 5.85 4.79 -5.81
CA ARG A 92 5.33 3.64 -5.09
C ARG A 92 4.08 4.19 -4.41
N SER A 93 2.87 3.77 -4.72
CA SER A 93 2.36 2.49 -4.22
C SER A 93 0.84 2.62 -4.04
N ALA A 94 0.17 1.50 -3.82
CA ALA A 94 -1.10 1.48 -3.11
C ALA A 94 -0.89 1.87 -1.62
N ASN A 95 -0.38 3.07 -1.37
CA ASN A 95 -0.13 3.58 -0.02
C ASN A 95 -1.47 3.70 0.71
N SER A 96 -1.55 3.18 1.93
CA SER A 96 -2.66 3.52 2.80
C SER A 96 -2.38 4.86 3.44
N ILE A 97 -3.31 5.80 3.29
CA ILE A 97 -3.32 7.08 3.98
C ILE A 97 -4.47 7.09 4.99
N ARG A 98 -4.19 7.58 6.20
CA ARG A 98 -5.20 7.86 7.24
C ARG A 98 -4.68 8.93 8.21
N ALA A 99 -5.59 9.50 8.99
CA ALA A 99 -5.23 10.27 10.17
C ALA A 99 -5.47 9.44 11.44
N VAL A 100 -4.64 9.66 12.45
CA VAL A 100 -4.84 9.16 13.81
C VAL A 100 -4.96 10.38 14.70
N CYS A 101 -6.05 10.47 15.45
CA CYS A 101 -6.30 11.60 16.33
C CYS A 101 -6.49 11.13 17.77
N VAL A 102 -6.00 11.95 18.70
CA VAL A 102 -6.05 11.73 20.14
C VAL A 102 -6.88 12.85 20.76
N ASP A 103 -7.79 12.50 21.67
CA ASP A 103 -8.56 13.47 22.45
C ASP A 103 -7.75 14.04 23.62
N THR A 104 -8.35 14.95 24.39
CA THR A 104 -7.71 15.56 25.57
C THR A 104 -7.53 14.62 26.77
N TYR A 105 -8.12 13.41 26.72
CA TYR A 105 -8.01 12.37 27.74
C TYR A 105 -7.05 11.23 27.33
N GLY A 106 -6.43 11.32 26.15
CA GLY A 106 -5.49 10.35 25.62
C GLY A 106 -6.11 9.19 24.84
N ASN A 107 -7.42 9.21 24.56
CA ASN A 107 -8.07 8.20 23.74
C ASN A 107 -7.73 8.43 22.28
N SER A 108 -7.14 7.42 21.64
CA SER A 108 -6.73 7.47 20.24
C SER A 108 -7.72 6.73 19.34
N THR A 109 -8.08 7.37 18.22
CA THR A 109 -8.87 6.73 17.15
C THR A 109 -8.12 6.78 15.83
N ASN A 110 -8.20 5.69 15.08
CA ASN A 110 -7.66 5.63 13.74
C ASN A 110 -8.78 5.91 12.73
N GLY A 111 -8.66 7.00 11.97
CA GLY A 111 -9.60 7.34 10.91
C GLY A 111 -9.56 6.35 9.75
N PRO A 112 -10.53 6.39 8.80
CA PRO A 112 -10.62 5.42 7.71
C PRO A 112 -9.33 5.30 6.89
N SER A 113 -8.84 4.07 6.68
CA SER A 113 -7.78 3.80 5.68
C SER A 113 -8.33 4.00 4.29
N LYS A 114 -7.60 4.75 3.47
CA LYS A 114 -7.84 4.82 2.02
C LYS A 114 -6.56 4.57 1.25
N ILE A 115 -6.69 4.04 0.04
CA ILE A 115 -5.56 3.95 -0.88
C ILE A 115 -5.40 5.30 -1.55
N ILE A 116 -4.18 5.84 -1.54
CA ILE A 116 -3.84 7.06 -2.27
C ILE A 116 -3.29 6.72 -3.65
N SER A 117 -3.80 7.40 -4.67
CA SER A 117 -3.30 7.27 -6.04
C SER A 117 -2.17 8.28 -6.25
N VAL A 118 -0.94 7.81 -6.48
CA VAL A 118 0.21 8.68 -6.79
C VAL A 118 0.50 8.59 -8.28
N SER A 119 0.27 9.67 -9.03
CA SER A 119 0.62 9.75 -10.46
C SER A 119 1.93 10.50 -10.65
N ASP A 120 2.52 10.38 -11.84
CA ASP A 120 3.55 11.34 -12.26
C ASP A 120 3.01 12.77 -12.17
N ALA A 121 3.89 13.70 -11.81
CA ALA A 121 3.62 15.10 -12.06
C ALA A 121 3.50 15.28 -13.59
N PRO A 122 2.49 16.02 -14.10
CA PRO A 122 2.39 16.30 -15.52
C PRO A 122 3.72 16.90 -15.95
N ILE A 123 4.38 16.24 -16.92
CA ILE A 123 5.55 16.80 -17.57
C ILE A 123 5.10 18.18 -18.05
N VAL A 124 5.76 19.24 -17.57
CA VAL A 124 5.59 20.58 -18.14
C VAL A 124 6.20 20.53 -19.53
N VAL A 125 5.47 19.95 -20.47
CA VAL A 125 5.76 20.07 -21.89
C VAL A 125 5.53 21.56 -22.20
N PRO A 126 6.53 22.28 -22.74
CA PRO A 126 6.33 23.65 -23.19
C PRO A 126 5.09 23.71 -24.10
N PRO A 127 4.25 24.75 -24.00
CA PRO A 127 2.93 24.75 -24.59
C PRO A 127 3.00 24.46 -26.09
N GLY A 128 2.47 23.31 -26.47
CA GLY A 128 2.39 22.81 -27.83
C GLY A 128 1.22 21.85 -27.95
N ASP A 129 0.07 22.43 -28.31
CA ASP A 129 -1.21 21.81 -28.67
C ASP A 129 -1.98 21.08 -27.56
N GLY A 130 -3.27 21.42 -27.46
CA GLY A 130 -4.13 21.15 -26.32
C GLY A 130 -4.84 19.81 -26.41
N THR A 131 -4.71 19.02 -25.35
CA THR A 131 -5.73 18.06 -24.93
C THR A 131 -5.72 17.96 -23.40
N PRO A 132 -6.86 18.16 -22.70
CA PRO A 132 -6.94 17.97 -21.25
C PRO A 132 -7.21 16.50 -20.94
N VAL A 133 -6.35 15.86 -20.16
CA VAL A 133 -6.67 14.56 -19.52
C VAL A 133 -6.84 14.80 -18.02
N GLY A 134 -8.03 15.26 -17.67
CA GLY A 134 -8.60 15.08 -16.33
C GLY A 134 -9.50 13.85 -16.37
N GLY A 135 -8.95 12.70 -16.01
CA GLY A 135 -9.76 11.51 -15.72
C GLY A 135 -10.10 11.51 -14.23
N ASP A 136 -11.36 11.25 -13.92
CA ASP A 136 -11.81 11.03 -12.54
C ASP A 136 -10.91 9.99 -11.84
N PRO A 137 -10.66 10.11 -10.52
CA PRO A 137 -9.89 9.12 -9.78
C PRO A 137 -10.55 7.75 -9.92
N ILE A 138 -9.77 6.76 -10.38
CA ILE A 138 -10.22 5.38 -10.59
C ILE A 138 -10.79 4.85 -9.26
N THR A 139 -12.11 4.66 -9.19
CA THR A 139 -12.76 3.97 -8.09
C THR A 139 -12.53 2.47 -8.28
N ILE A 140 -11.55 1.89 -7.56
CA ILE A 140 -11.39 0.43 -7.49
C ILE A 140 -12.64 -0.13 -6.77
N ASP A 141 -13.42 -0.95 -7.47
CA ASP A 141 -14.53 -1.69 -6.88
C ASP A 141 -13.98 -2.62 -5.80
N ALA A 142 -14.30 -2.32 -4.54
CA ALA A 142 -13.83 -3.06 -3.38
C ALA A 142 -14.74 -4.27 -3.02
N THR A 143 -15.66 -4.64 -3.92
CA THR A 143 -16.51 -5.81 -3.75
C THR A 143 -15.64 -7.08 -3.68
N GLU A 144 -15.82 -7.88 -2.63
CA GLU A 144 -15.12 -9.15 -2.50
C GLU A 144 -15.66 -10.16 -3.52
N TRP A 145 -14.77 -10.71 -4.34
CA TRP A 145 -15.11 -11.72 -5.33
C TRP A 145 -15.26 -13.09 -4.67
N PRO A 146 -16.32 -13.86 -4.99
CA PRO A 146 -16.45 -15.24 -4.56
C PRO A 146 -15.42 -16.12 -5.28
N ALA A 147 -15.10 -17.27 -4.69
CA ALA A 147 -14.10 -18.20 -5.26
C ALA A 147 -14.45 -18.67 -6.69
N ALA A 148 -15.74 -18.78 -7.01
CA ALA A 148 -16.19 -19.20 -8.35
C ALA A 148 -15.78 -18.20 -9.44
N ASP A 149 -15.91 -16.90 -9.17
CA ASP A 149 -15.57 -15.84 -10.13
C ASP A 149 -14.05 -15.73 -10.31
N VAL A 150 -13.31 -15.87 -9.20
CA VAL A 150 -11.84 -15.94 -9.22
C VAL A 150 -11.33 -17.12 -10.05
N ILE A 151 -11.99 -18.28 -9.96
CA ILE A 151 -11.64 -19.46 -10.77
C ILE A 151 -11.96 -19.23 -12.25
N ALA A 152 -13.11 -18.62 -12.56
CA ALA A 152 -13.55 -18.39 -13.93
C ALA A 152 -12.61 -17.44 -14.70
N GLU A 153 -12.04 -16.46 -14.02
CA GLU A 153 -11.14 -15.48 -14.63
C GLU A 153 -9.65 -15.87 -14.53
N SER A 154 -9.30 -16.98 -13.85
CA SER A 154 -7.90 -17.37 -13.64
C SER A 154 -7.13 -17.53 -14.97
N PRO A 155 -5.99 -16.83 -15.13
CA PRO A 155 -5.12 -16.31 -14.08
C PRO A 155 -5.45 -14.86 -13.72
N VAL A 156 -5.44 -14.55 -12.43
CA VAL A 156 -5.84 -13.23 -11.89
C VAL A 156 -4.91 -12.73 -10.81
N LEU A 157 -4.94 -11.42 -10.56
CA LEU A 157 -4.34 -10.82 -9.38
C LEU A 157 -5.36 -10.77 -8.24
N ILE A 158 -4.99 -11.30 -7.08
CA ILE A 158 -5.85 -11.29 -5.89
C ILE A 158 -5.14 -10.70 -4.68
N LYS A 159 -5.92 -10.11 -3.78
CA LYS A 159 -5.47 -9.60 -2.47
C LYS A 159 -6.62 -9.63 -1.48
N THR A 160 -6.32 -9.72 -0.18
CA THR A 160 -7.38 -9.59 0.83
C THR A 160 -7.61 -8.15 1.24
N VAL A 161 -8.85 -7.83 1.63
CA VAL A 161 -9.14 -6.58 2.32
C VAL A 161 -8.32 -6.52 3.61
N CYS A 162 -7.73 -5.36 3.92
CA CYS A 162 -7.06 -5.15 5.20
C CYS A 162 -8.10 -4.74 6.26
N PRO A 163 -8.20 -5.47 7.40
CA PRO A 163 -9.11 -5.11 8.50
C PRO A 163 -8.90 -3.69 9.07
N GLY A 164 -7.71 -3.13 8.94
CA GLY A 164 -7.30 -1.84 9.47
C GLY A 164 -6.39 -1.98 10.70
N ASN A 165 -5.41 -1.08 10.81
CA ASN A 165 -4.39 -1.00 11.88
C ASN A 165 -3.23 -2.00 11.74
N GLU A 166 -3.11 -2.67 10.59
CA GLU A 166 -1.99 -3.56 10.34
C GLU A 166 -0.76 -2.83 9.81
N ASP A 167 0.41 -3.28 10.26
CA ASP A 167 1.70 -2.84 9.76
C ASP A 167 1.97 -3.36 8.33
N PHE A 168 3.12 -2.98 7.78
CA PHE A 168 3.54 -3.35 6.42
C PHE A 168 3.83 -4.84 6.24
N THR A 169 3.97 -5.61 7.31
CA THR A 169 4.24 -7.05 7.28
C THR A 169 2.98 -7.91 7.21
N HIS A 170 1.81 -7.31 7.44
CA HIS A 170 0.57 -8.06 7.48
C HIS A 170 0.21 -8.65 6.11
N PRO A 171 -0.24 -9.91 6.05
CA PRO A 171 -0.47 -10.63 4.79
C PRO A 171 -1.52 -9.99 3.88
N CYS A 172 -2.43 -9.18 4.43
CA CYS A 172 -3.37 -8.41 3.62
C CYS A 172 -2.71 -7.40 2.69
N ARG A 173 -1.44 -7.04 2.91
CA ARG A 173 -0.69 -6.11 2.06
C ARG A 173 -0.10 -6.80 0.82
N THR A 174 0.03 -8.12 0.86
CA THR A 174 0.61 -8.93 -0.20
C THR A 174 -0.34 -9.06 -1.39
N VAL A 175 0.17 -8.77 -2.58
CA VAL A 175 -0.51 -9.08 -3.85
C VAL A 175 -0.09 -10.49 -4.26
N TYR A 176 -1.05 -11.28 -4.72
CA TYR A 176 -0.81 -12.62 -5.25
C TYR A 176 -1.24 -12.69 -6.70
N PHE A 177 -0.47 -13.42 -7.50
CA PHE A 177 -0.91 -13.94 -8.79
C PHE A 177 -1.47 -15.35 -8.57
N LEU A 178 -2.69 -15.62 -9.02
CA LEU A 178 -3.29 -16.95 -9.01
C LEU A 178 -3.04 -17.60 -10.38
N ASP A 179 -2.34 -18.74 -10.38
CA ASP A 179 -2.02 -19.48 -11.62
C ASP A 179 -3.21 -20.32 -12.12
N HIS A 180 -3.06 -20.88 -13.32
CA HIS A 180 -4.07 -21.78 -13.90
C HIS A 180 -4.26 -23.09 -13.12
N ALA A 181 -3.34 -23.44 -12.22
CA ALA A 181 -3.43 -24.61 -11.35
C ALA A 181 -4.09 -24.29 -10.00
N GLY A 182 -4.54 -23.05 -9.78
CA GLY A 182 -5.16 -22.61 -8.53
C GLY A 182 -4.18 -22.41 -7.38
N LYS A 183 -2.89 -22.22 -7.66
CA LYS A 183 -1.87 -21.85 -6.68
C LYS A 183 -1.67 -20.34 -6.68
N ARG A 184 -1.52 -19.77 -5.48
CA ARG A 184 -1.23 -18.35 -5.30
C ARG A 184 0.27 -18.12 -5.13
N HIS A 185 0.79 -17.14 -5.87
CA HIS A 185 2.19 -16.78 -5.96
C HIS A 185 2.35 -15.35 -5.46
N ALA A 186 3.06 -15.14 -4.35
CA ALA A 186 3.25 -13.81 -3.80
C ALA A 186 4.23 -12.99 -4.65
N PHE A 187 3.94 -11.71 -4.87
CA PHE A 187 4.97 -10.76 -5.28
C PHE A 187 5.84 -10.44 -4.07
N THR A 188 7.16 -10.51 -4.24
CA THR A 188 8.13 -10.27 -3.16
C THR A 188 8.18 -8.81 -2.70
N ASN A 189 7.87 -7.90 -3.62
CA ASN A 189 7.67 -6.48 -3.38
C ASN A 189 6.96 -5.83 -4.58
N GLU A 190 6.60 -4.57 -4.44
CA GLU A 190 5.95 -3.79 -5.48
C GLU A 190 6.83 -3.56 -6.73
N LYS A 191 8.16 -3.47 -6.58
CA LYS A 191 9.06 -3.32 -7.73
C LYS A 191 8.97 -4.53 -8.65
N ALA A 192 8.92 -5.74 -8.09
CA ALA A 192 8.67 -6.96 -8.84
C ALA A 192 7.31 -6.91 -9.56
N PHE A 193 6.26 -6.46 -8.88
CA PHE A 193 4.93 -6.28 -9.47
C PHE A 193 4.95 -5.36 -10.69
N PHE A 194 5.58 -4.19 -10.57
CA PHE A 194 5.65 -3.20 -11.65
C PHE A 194 6.56 -3.60 -12.82
N THR A 195 7.27 -4.73 -12.74
CA THR A 195 7.90 -5.32 -13.92
C THR A 195 6.91 -6.10 -14.81
N TRP A 196 5.74 -6.48 -14.27
CA TRP A 196 4.70 -7.24 -14.96
C TRP A 196 3.46 -6.40 -15.29
N TYR A 197 3.08 -5.47 -14.40
CA TYR A 197 1.86 -4.68 -14.52
C TYR A 197 2.18 -3.19 -14.41
N THR A 198 1.37 -2.35 -15.04
CA THR A 198 1.55 -0.88 -14.99
C THR A 198 0.90 -0.23 -13.78
N ASN A 199 -0.15 -0.85 -13.24
CA ASN A 199 -0.96 -0.35 -12.13
C ASN A 199 -1.69 -1.52 -11.44
N TYR A 200 -2.58 -1.21 -10.49
CA TYR A 200 -3.35 -2.20 -9.72
C TYR A 200 -4.79 -2.39 -10.23
N ASP A 201 -5.12 -1.92 -11.43
CA ASP A 201 -6.51 -1.91 -11.93
C ASP A 201 -7.09 -3.32 -12.13
N GLN A 202 -6.20 -4.32 -12.28
CA GLN A 202 -6.54 -5.74 -12.45
C GLN A 202 -6.61 -6.51 -11.13
N LEU A 203 -6.56 -5.82 -9.98
CA LEU A 203 -6.55 -6.46 -8.67
C LEU A 203 -7.97 -6.79 -8.19
N HIS A 204 -8.21 -8.06 -7.87
CA HIS A 204 -9.48 -8.53 -7.32
C HIS A 204 -9.35 -8.74 -5.81
N LEU A 205 -10.31 -8.20 -5.05
CA LEU A 205 -10.36 -8.41 -3.60
C LEU A 205 -11.07 -9.71 -3.27
N VAL A 206 -10.51 -10.48 -2.33
CA VAL A 206 -11.12 -11.72 -1.82
C VAL A 206 -11.07 -11.74 -0.30
N ASN A 207 -12.00 -12.43 0.36
CA ASN A 207 -11.88 -12.63 1.80
C ASN A 207 -10.77 -13.64 2.16
N THR A 208 -10.44 -13.69 3.46
CA THR A 208 -9.40 -14.56 4.00
C THR A 208 -9.68 -16.05 3.79
N ALA A 209 -10.94 -16.48 3.80
CA ALA A 209 -11.31 -17.88 3.58
C ALA A 209 -11.07 -18.31 2.11
N VAL A 210 -11.45 -17.47 1.15
CA VAL A 210 -11.18 -17.69 -0.28
C VAL A 210 -9.68 -17.69 -0.53
N MET A 211 -8.94 -16.72 0.01
CA MET A 211 -7.47 -16.66 -0.08
C MET A 211 -6.79 -17.91 0.49
N ALA A 212 -7.28 -18.42 1.62
CA ALA A 212 -6.72 -19.62 2.27
C ALA A 212 -7.04 -20.92 1.50
N SER A 213 -8.06 -20.93 0.65
CA SER A 213 -8.41 -22.10 -0.15
C SER A 213 -7.44 -22.37 -1.30
N TYR A 214 -6.66 -21.36 -1.72
CA TYR A 214 -5.63 -21.48 -2.75
C TYR A 214 -4.26 -21.83 -2.11
N PRO A 215 -3.65 -22.98 -2.46
CA PRO A 215 -2.33 -23.36 -1.96
C PRO A 215 -1.23 -22.39 -2.40
N LEU A 216 -0.16 -22.29 -1.60
CA LEU A 216 1.01 -21.48 -1.98
C LEU A 216 1.83 -22.15 -3.08
N GLY A 217 2.24 -21.35 -4.06
CA GLY A 217 3.27 -21.71 -5.04
C GLY A 217 4.57 -20.93 -4.82
N PRO A 218 5.59 -21.11 -5.68
CA PRO A 218 6.80 -20.28 -5.68
C PRO A 218 6.45 -18.79 -5.84
N ASN A 219 7.26 -17.89 -5.29
CA ASN A 219 7.00 -16.46 -5.42
C ASN A 219 7.12 -15.99 -6.88
N VAL A 220 6.39 -14.93 -7.23
CA VAL A 220 6.57 -14.24 -8.50
C VAL A 220 7.93 -13.55 -8.51
N ARG A 221 8.68 -13.74 -9.59
CA ARG A 221 10.01 -13.18 -9.82
C ARG A 221 9.93 -11.95 -10.72
N TYR A 222 10.99 -11.15 -10.75
CA TYR A 222 11.07 -10.03 -11.68
C TYR A 222 10.88 -10.51 -13.12
N ARG A 223 10.19 -9.69 -13.94
CA ARG A 223 9.96 -10.02 -15.34
C ARG A 223 11.30 -10.01 -16.10
N PRO A 224 11.62 -11.09 -16.84
CA PRO A 224 12.84 -11.18 -17.62
C PRO A 224 13.06 -9.99 -18.56
N GLY A 225 14.29 -9.49 -18.63
CA GLY A 225 14.69 -8.41 -19.55
C GLY A 225 14.24 -6.99 -19.18
N VAL A 226 13.41 -6.81 -18.14
CA VAL A 226 12.87 -5.49 -17.77
C VAL A 226 13.84 -4.68 -16.91
N LYS A 227 14.22 -5.21 -15.74
CA LYS A 227 15.10 -4.57 -14.75
C LYS A 227 16.33 -5.42 -14.49
N MET A 228 17.37 -4.76 -13.99
CA MET A 228 18.47 -5.43 -13.30
C MET A 228 18.16 -5.52 -11.82
N ILE A 229 18.71 -6.52 -11.15
CA ILE A 229 18.61 -6.63 -9.69
C ILE A 229 19.99 -6.79 -9.06
N LYS A 230 20.06 -6.48 -7.76
CA LYS A 230 21.20 -6.82 -6.91
C LYS A 230 20.73 -7.21 -5.52
N PHE A 231 21.60 -7.89 -4.78
CA PHE A 231 21.40 -8.12 -3.35
C PHE A 231 22.25 -7.11 -2.56
N PRO A 232 21.74 -6.53 -1.46
CA PRO A 232 22.44 -5.44 -0.76
C PRO A 232 23.87 -5.78 -0.27
N SER A 233 24.16 -7.03 0.09
CA SER A 233 25.49 -7.44 0.56
C SER A 233 26.54 -7.65 -0.53
N VAL A 234 26.15 -7.65 -1.80
CA VAL A 234 27.06 -7.87 -2.93
C VAL A 234 27.05 -6.67 -3.89
N SER A 235 28.20 -6.40 -4.49
CA SER A 235 28.32 -5.34 -5.51
C SER A 235 27.84 -5.80 -6.89
N THR A 236 27.76 -7.11 -7.13
CA THR A 236 27.37 -7.67 -8.43
C THR A 236 25.92 -7.30 -8.79
N VAL A 237 25.75 -6.80 -10.01
CA VAL A 237 24.46 -6.51 -10.63
C VAL A 237 24.14 -7.64 -11.60
N TYR A 238 22.89 -8.07 -11.62
CA TYR A 238 22.44 -9.19 -12.43
C TYR A 238 21.34 -8.74 -13.41
N ALA A 239 21.45 -9.18 -14.66
CA ALA A 239 20.34 -9.16 -15.59
C ALA A 239 19.40 -10.33 -15.28
N VAL A 240 18.09 -10.07 -15.29
CA VAL A 240 17.06 -11.07 -14.98
C VAL A 240 16.65 -11.80 -16.26
N GLY A 241 16.84 -13.11 -16.29
CA GLY A 241 16.38 -14.01 -17.34
C GLY A 241 15.15 -14.83 -16.95
N ARG A 242 14.73 -15.68 -17.88
CA ARG A 242 13.58 -16.58 -17.69
C ARG A 242 13.80 -17.54 -16.51
N TYR A 243 12.70 -17.91 -15.86
CA TYR A 243 12.65 -18.79 -14.68
C TYR A 243 13.44 -18.29 -13.47
N GLY A 244 13.82 -17.00 -13.44
CA GLY A 244 14.61 -16.46 -12.35
C GLY A 244 16.12 -16.71 -12.47
N SER A 245 16.63 -17.05 -13.65
CA SER A 245 18.07 -17.04 -13.89
C SER A 245 18.63 -15.63 -13.76
N LEU A 246 19.77 -15.49 -13.08
CA LEU A 246 20.48 -14.24 -12.90
C LEU A 246 21.84 -14.31 -13.57
N PHE A 247 22.07 -13.42 -14.53
CA PHE A 247 23.31 -13.34 -15.29
C PHE A 247 24.15 -12.16 -14.78
N PRO A 248 25.36 -12.38 -14.23
CA PRO A 248 26.20 -11.31 -13.73
C PRO A 248 26.60 -10.35 -14.86
N ILE A 249 26.51 -9.04 -14.62
CA ILE A 249 26.96 -8.03 -15.58
C ILE A 249 28.43 -7.70 -15.32
N GLY A 250 29.27 -7.84 -16.34
CA GLY A 250 30.73 -7.76 -16.21
C GLY A 250 31.29 -6.35 -16.05
N SER A 251 30.56 -5.30 -16.44
CA SER A 251 30.99 -3.90 -16.24
C SER A 251 29.86 -2.89 -16.40
N GLU A 252 30.07 -1.66 -15.94
CA GLU A 252 29.13 -0.53 -16.14
C GLU A 252 28.93 -0.21 -17.64
N SER A 253 29.99 -0.30 -18.45
CA SER A 253 29.89 -0.10 -19.92
C SER A 253 28.91 -1.08 -20.55
N VAL A 254 28.95 -2.35 -20.12
CA VAL A 254 28.02 -3.38 -20.61
C VAL A 254 26.59 -3.12 -20.10
N ALA A 255 26.43 -2.66 -18.86
CA ALA A 255 25.13 -2.27 -18.33
C ALA A 255 24.53 -1.09 -19.12
N GLU A 256 25.35 -0.08 -19.44
CA GLU A 256 24.95 1.07 -20.24
C GLU A 256 24.58 0.68 -21.68
N GLU A 257 25.32 -0.23 -22.32
CA GLU A 257 24.98 -0.74 -23.65
C GLU A 257 23.64 -1.51 -23.65
N LEU A 258 23.36 -2.30 -22.60
CA LEU A 258 22.14 -3.10 -22.49
C LEU A 258 20.90 -2.29 -22.05
N TYR A 259 21.07 -1.38 -21.10
CA TYR A 259 19.97 -0.68 -20.42
C TYR A 259 19.92 0.83 -20.71
N GLY A 260 20.88 1.36 -21.45
CA GLY A 260 21.01 2.77 -21.81
C GLY A 260 21.74 3.60 -20.76
N THR A 261 21.89 4.89 -21.03
CA THR A 261 22.64 5.86 -20.20
C THR A 261 22.12 5.96 -18.76
N ASN A 262 20.84 5.63 -18.51
CA ASN A 262 20.22 5.60 -17.18
C ASN A 262 20.19 4.19 -16.56
N TRP A 263 21.11 3.29 -16.94
CA TRP A 263 21.15 1.90 -16.45
C TRP A 263 21.17 1.82 -14.91
N ASN A 264 21.86 2.74 -14.26
CA ASN A 264 21.98 2.81 -12.80
C ASN A 264 20.63 3.07 -12.09
N GLN A 265 19.64 3.63 -12.79
CA GLN A 265 18.26 3.81 -12.30
C GLN A 265 17.36 2.60 -12.59
N GLN A 266 17.88 1.59 -13.30
CA GLN A 266 17.18 0.34 -13.64
C GLN A 266 17.65 -0.85 -12.80
N ILE A 267 18.36 -0.58 -11.70
CA ILE A 267 18.79 -1.59 -10.74
C ILE A 267 17.87 -1.53 -9.52
N ASP A 268 17.26 -2.67 -9.20
CA ASP A 268 16.46 -2.81 -8.01
C ASP A 268 17.15 -3.71 -6.96
N ASP A 269 17.28 -3.21 -5.74
CA ASP A 269 17.66 -4.04 -4.60
C ASP A 269 16.56 -5.06 -4.29
N VAL A 270 16.96 -6.32 -4.20
CA VAL A 270 16.12 -7.44 -3.75
C VAL A 270 16.67 -7.93 -2.41
N SER A 271 15.78 -8.05 -1.41
CA SER A 271 16.16 -8.57 -0.10
C SER A 271 16.71 -9.99 -0.20
N GLU A 272 17.75 -10.30 0.57
CA GLU A 272 18.41 -11.62 0.56
C GLU A 272 17.49 -12.76 0.93
N VAL A 273 16.42 -12.50 1.70
CA VAL A 273 15.41 -13.51 2.04
C VAL A 273 14.70 -14.06 0.79
N PHE A 274 14.78 -13.36 -0.34
CA PHE A 274 14.23 -13.77 -1.62
C PHE A 274 15.30 -14.25 -2.61
N ALA A 275 16.57 -14.36 -2.20
CA ALA A 275 17.65 -14.84 -3.07
C ALA A 275 17.38 -16.28 -3.56
N THR A 276 16.76 -17.12 -2.71
CA THR A 276 16.37 -18.50 -3.04
C THR A 276 15.29 -18.60 -4.12
N ASN A 277 14.62 -17.51 -4.49
CA ASN A 277 13.72 -17.51 -5.63
C ASN A 277 14.48 -17.53 -6.97
N TYR A 278 15.78 -17.24 -6.96
CA TYR A 278 16.60 -17.05 -8.16
C TYR A 278 17.72 -18.08 -8.24
N THR A 279 18.22 -18.32 -9.46
CA THR A 279 19.43 -19.11 -9.68
C THR A 279 20.49 -18.26 -10.36
N ILE A 280 21.61 -18.08 -9.68
CA ILE A 280 22.74 -17.31 -10.21
C ILE A 280 23.51 -18.19 -11.18
N ASP A 281 23.59 -17.76 -12.44
CA ASP A 281 24.39 -18.39 -13.46
C ASP A 281 25.79 -17.74 -13.50
N SER A 282 26.63 -18.14 -12.53
CA SER A 282 27.97 -17.58 -12.35
C SER A 282 28.91 -17.82 -13.53
N TRP A 283 28.60 -18.78 -14.42
CA TRP A 283 29.42 -19.12 -15.57
C TRP A 283 29.11 -18.24 -16.79
N ASN A 284 27.89 -17.71 -16.87
CA ASN A 284 27.42 -16.89 -17.96
C ASN A 284 27.44 -15.39 -17.60
N MET A 285 28.61 -14.90 -17.18
CA MET A 285 28.83 -13.46 -17.01
C MET A 285 28.72 -12.73 -18.37
N ILE A 286 27.91 -11.68 -18.41
CA ILE A 286 27.70 -10.84 -19.57
C ILE A 286 28.87 -9.84 -19.66
N SER A 287 29.85 -10.15 -20.50
CA SER A 287 31.02 -9.31 -20.81
C SER A 287 30.85 -8.46 -22.06
N SER A 288 29.80 -8.68 -22.85
CA SER A 288 29.41 -7.93 -24.05
C SER A 288 27.89 -7.89 -24.19
N ALA A 289 27.32 -6.78 -24.65
CA ALA A 289 25.88 -6.64 -24.86
C ALA A 289 25.27 -7.68 -25.82
N SER A 290 26.07 -8.27 -26.73
CA SER A 290 25.61 -9.31 -27.64
C SER A 290 25.24 -10.64 -26.96
N GLN A 291 25.66 -10.86 -25.70
CA GLN A 291 25.41 -12.10 -24.97
C GLN A 291 24.05 -12.12 -24.27
N PHE A 292 23.37 -10.97 -24.18
CA PHE A 292 22.08 -10.86 -23.51
C PHE A 292 21.14 -9.94 -24.29
N ASP A 293 20.11 -10.52 -24.91
CA ASP A 293 19.08 -9.75 -25.58
C ASP A 293 17.86 -9.58 -24.67
N ARG A 294 17.64 -8.35 -24.20
CA ARG A 294 16.51 -8.00 -23.34
C ARG A 294 15.16 -8.24 -24.00
N SER A 295 15.05 -7.99 -25.30
CA SER A 295 13.80 -8.13 -26.06
C SER A 295 13.45 -9.61 -26.23
N ILE A 296 14.45 -10.46 -26.45
CA ILE A 296 14.27 -11.92 -26.46
C ILE A 296 13.86 -12.41 -25.07
N MET A 297 14.50 -11.95 -24.00
CA MET A 297 14.11 -12.33 -22.64
C MET A 297 12.67 -11.90 -22.32
N LEU A 298 12.31 -10.67 -22.67
CA LEU A 298 10.97 -10.13 -22.46
C LEU A 298 9.89 -10.92 -23.22
N SER A 299 10.16 -11.25 -24.48
CA SER A 299 9.24 -12.00 -25.35
C SER A 299 9.23 -13.52 -25.06
N SER A 300 10.20 -14.01 -24.28
CA SER A 300 10.21 -15.42 -23.83
C SER A 300 9.10 -15.76 -22.84
N VAL A 301 8.43 -14.74 -22.28
CA VAL A 301 7.32 -14.89 -21.33
C VAL A 301 6.16 -13.96 -21.70
N ASN A 302 4.98 -14.53 -21.93
CA ASN A 302 3.75 -13.78 -22.20
C ASN A 302 2.98 -13.49 -20.91
N SER A 303 3.13 -14.36 -19.92
CA SER A 303 2.49 -14.24 -18.61
C SER A 303 3.41 -14.75 -17.49
N ILE A 304 3.01 -14.53 -16.24
CA ILE A 304 3.72 -15.07 -15.08
C ILE A 304 3.75 -16.60 -15.13
N ASN A 305 2.70 -17.27 -15.63
CA ASN A 305 2.64 -18.74 -15.77
C ASN A 305 3.85 -19.29 -16.54
N ASP A 306 4.31 -18.57 -17.58
CA ASP A 306 5.45 -18.97 -18.41
C ASP A 306 6.80 -18.89 -17.69
N ASN A 307 6.81 -18.28 -16.50
CA ASN A 307 7.99 -17.91 -15.72
C ASN A 307 7.99 -18.49 -14.30
N LEU A 308 7.03 -19.36 -13.94
CA LEU A 308 6.96 -20.02 -12.62
C LEU A 308 7.76 -21.34 -12.54
N GLY A 309 8.26 -21.84 -13.67
CA GLY A 309 9.11 -23.04 -13.73
C GLY A 309 10.52 -22.83 -13.14
N GLU A 310 11.33 -23.88 -13.17
CA GLU A 310 12.74 -23.83 -12.75
C GLU A 310 13.66 -23.68 -13.96
N PRO A 311 14.79 -22.96 -13.82
CA PRO A 311 15.77 -22.87 -14.89
C PRO A 311 16.43 -24.23 -15.14
N ILE A 312 16.48 -24.63 -16.41
CA ILE A 312 17.16 -25.85 -16.84
C ILE A 312 18.58 -25.46 -17.23
N PHE A 313 19.55 -25.77 -16.39
CA PHE A 313 20.97 -25.74 -16.76
C PHE A 313 21.32 -27.13 -17.29
N LEU A 314 21.67 -27.22 -18.57
CA LEU A 314 22.29 -28.42 -19.11
C LEU A 314 23.73 -28.44 -18.54
N GLU A 315 24.02 -29.41 -17.69
CA GLU A 315 25.39 -29.72 -17.23
C GLU A 315 26.30 -30.17 -18.38
#